data_AF-G0W561-F1
#
_entry.id   AF-G0W561-F1
#
_cell.length_a   1.000
_cell.length_b   1.000
_cell.length_c   1.000
_cell.angle_alpha   90.00
_cell.angle_beta   90.00
_cell.angle_gamma   90.00
#
_symmetry.space_group_name_H-M   'P 1'
#
loop_
_entity.id
_entity.type
_entity.pdbx_description
1 polymer ?
#
loop_
_entity_poly.entity_id
_entity_poly.type
_entity_poly.pdbx_seq_one_letter_code
_entity_poly.pdbx_strand_id
1 'polypeptide(L)'
;MTDSASIKAQIQRYLVETGNYKKISQKLSENLLQEGWIDRVKRMTKEEIEKTNGTLNYNELLTKIEGEALNLVSSSTKEEALQQIRTFLSEIVETE
;
A
#
# COMPACT_ATOMS: atom_id res chain seq x y z
N MET A 1 -25.86 -13.80 -9.09
CA MET A 1 -24.68 -13.05 -9.57
C MET A 1 -24.01 -12.45 -8.35
N THR A 2 -22.98 -13.11 -7.82
CA THR A 2 -22.25 -12.57 -6.66
C THR A 2 -21.42 -11.39 -7.16
N ASP A 3 -21.74 -10.21 -6.67
CA ASP A 3 -21.08 -8.97 -7.08
C ASP A 3 -19.59 -9.01 -6.68
N SER A 4 -18.69 -8.72 -7.62
CA SER A 4 -17.23 -8.76 -7.39
C SER A 4 -16.81 -7.85 -6.24
N ALA A 5 -17.52 -6.72 -6.06
CA ALA A 5 -17.33 -5.82 -4.93
C ALA A 5 -17.67 -6.47 -3.57
N SER A 6 -18.72 -7.31 -3.54
CA SER A 6 -19.14 -8.04 -2.33
C SER A 6 -18.10 -9.09 -1.93
N ILE A 7 -17.57 -9.84 -2.91
CA ILE A 7 -16.51 -10.83 -2.69
C ILE A 7 -15.24 -10.15 -2.15
N LYS A 8 -14.83 -9.02 -2.73
CA LYS A 8 -13.67 -8.25 -2.25
C LYS A 8 -13.84 -7.80 -0.80
N ALA A 9 -15.02 -7.33 -0.43
CA ALA A 9 -15.31 -6.91 0.94
C ALA A 9 -15.27 -8.07 1.94
N GLN A 10 -15.80 -9.24 1.56
CA GLN A 10 -15.75 -10.46 2.39
C GLN A 10 -14.31 -10.94 2.60
N ILE A 11 -13.50 -10.95 1.55
CA ILE A 11 -12.07 -11.26 1.59
C ILE A 11 -11.34 -10.31 2.54
N GLN A 12 -11.56 -9.00 2.40
CA GLN A 12 -10.92 -8.00 3.26
C GLN A 12 -11.29 -8.21 4.73
N ARG A 13 -12.58 -8.48 5.02
CA ARG A 13 -13.05 -8.78 6.37
C ARG A 13 -12.36 -10.01 6.95
N TYR A 14 -12.29 -11.10 6.18
CA TYR A 14 -11.61 -12.32 6.62
C TYR A 14 -10.12 -12.09 6.91
N LEU A 15 -9.41 -11.34 6.04
CA LEU A 15 -8.00 -11.00 6.25
C LEU A 15 -7.80 -10.20 7.54
N VAL A 16 -8.74 -9.33 7.90
CA VAL A 16 -8.69 -8.57 9.16
C VAL A 16 -8.97 -9.47 10.36
N GLU A 17 -10.02 -10.29 10.32
CA GLU A 17 -10.42 -11.19 11.42
C GLU A 17 -9.37 -12.25 11.74
N THR A 18 -8.68 -12.76 10.72
CA THR A 18 -7.57 -13.73 10.88
C THR A 18 -6.24 -13.08 11.26
N GLY A 19 -6.16 -11.75 11.28
CA GLY A 19 -4.94 -11.00 11.52
C GLY A 19 -3.93 -11.04 10.36
N ASN A 20 -4.26 -11.69 9.24
CA ASN A 20 -3.40 -11.78 8.06
C ASN A 20 -3.20 -10.40 7.41
N TYR A 21 -4.19 -9.52 7.45
CA TYR A 21 -4.05 -8.12 7.02
C TYR A 21 -2.93 -7.41 7.80
N LYS A 22 -2.87 -7.61 9.12
CA LYS A 22 -1.84 -7.01 9.97
C LYS A 22 -0.44 -7.53 9.59
N LYS A 23 -0.32 -8.83 9.31
CA LYS A 23 0.96 -9.43 8.88
C LYS A 23 1.45 -8.83 7.55
N ILE A 24 0.57 -8.74 6.55
CA ILE A 24 0.89 -8.15 5.24
C ILE A 24 1.29 -6.68 5.41
N SER A 25 0.49 -5.91 6.15
CA SER A 25 0.73 -4.48 6.37
C SER A 25 2.06 -4.23 7.10
N GLN A 26 2.35 -5.02 8.14
CA GLN A 26 3.60 -4.91 8.88
C GLN A 26 4.80 -5.25 7.99
N LYS A 27 4.76 -6.36 7.26
CA LYS A 27 5.85 -6.78 6.39
C LYS A 27 6.11 -5.80 5.26
N LEU A 28 5.05 -5.26 4.64
CA LEU A 28 5.17 -4.18 3.65
C LEU A 28 5.82 -2.94 4.27
N SER A 29 5.38 -2.53 5.47
CA SER A 29 5.95 -1.36 6.16
C SER A 29 7.43 -1.54 6.49
N GLU A 30 7.82 -2.74 6.92
CA GLU A 30 9.23 -3.10 7.19
C GLU A 30 10.07 -3.03 5.91
N ASN A 31 9.59 -3.61 4.81
CA ASN A 31 10.29 -3.58 3.53
C ASN A 31 10.45 -2.14 3.00
N LEU A 32 9.37 -1.33 3.04
CA LEU A 32 9.41 0.08 2.64
C LEU A 32 10.37 0.91 3.52
N LEU A 33 10.45 0.60 4.81
CA LEU A 33 11.41 1.24 5.71
C LEU A 33 12.85 0.84 5.34
N GLN A 34 13.11 -0.46 5.16
CA GLN A 34 14.43 -0.99 4.87
C GLN A 34 15.00 -0.52 3.52
N GLU A 35 14.16 -0.36 2.50
CA GLU A 35 14.57 0.17 1.19
C GLU A 35 14.67 1.72 1.17
N GLY A 36 14.37 2.38 2.29
CA GLY A 36 14.44 3.84 2.43
C GLY A 36 13.31 4.59 1.72
N TRP A 37 12.23 3.90 1.34
CA TRP A 37 11.08 4.52 0.68
C TRP A 37 10.43 5.58 1.58
N ILE A 38 10.25 5.26 2.87
CA ILE A 38 9.64 6.18 3.85
C ILE A 38 10.38 7.52 3.92
N ASP A 39 11.71 7.48 3.93
CA ASP A 39 12.53 8.69 4.02
C ASP A 39 12.53 9.48 2.70
N ARG A 40 12.50 8.78 1.56
CA ARG A 40 12.37 9.41 0.23
C ARG A 40 11.05 10.18 0.12
N VAL A 41 9.92 9.56 0.50
CA VAL A 41 8.61 10.22 0.46
C VAL A 41 8.55 11.42 1.39
N LYS A 42 9.10 11.30 2.62
CA LYS A 42 9.19 12.44 3.55
C LYS A 42 9.99 13.60 2.98
N ARG A 43 11.13 13.31 2.33
CA ARG A 43 11.97 14.33 1.68
C ARG A 43 11.23 15.01 0.53
N MET A 44 10.62 14.25 -0.37
CA MET A 44 9.82 14.80 -1.47
C MET A 44 8.68 15.69 -0.98
N THR A 45 8.01 15.26 0.10
CA THR A 45 6.94 16.03 0.73
C THR A 45 7.46 17.37 1.26
N LYS A 46 8.62 17.37 1.93
CA LYS A 46 9.27 18.60 2.41
C LYS A 46 9.68 19.52 1.26
N GLU A 47 10.31 18.97 0.23
CA GLU A 47 10.73 19.73 -0.96
C GLU A 47 9.52 20.40 -1.64
N GLU A 48 8.37 19.73 -1.69
CA GLU A 48 7.17 20.31 -2.32
C GLU A 48 6.47 21.36 -1.45
N ILE A 49 6.53 21.20 -0.12
CA ILE A 49 6.11 22.26 0.83
C ILE A 49 7.00 23.49 0.67
N GLU A 50 8.32 23.31 0.58
CA GLU A 50 9.29 24.40 0.40
C GLU A 50 9.09 25.12 -0.94
N LYS A 51 8.93 24.38 -2.05
CA LYS A 51 8.67 24.97 -3.38
C LYS A 51 7.40 25.82 -3.43
N THR A 52 6.42 25.51 -2.58
CA THR A 52 5.13 26.22 -2.55
C THR A 52 5.02 27.22 -1.40
N ASN A 53 6.11 27.49 -0.67
CA ASN A 53 6.13 28.35 0.51
C ASN A 53 5.04 27.99 1.54
N GLY A 54 4.69 26.70 1.65
CA GLY A 54 3.67 26.21 2.58
C GLY A 54 2.23 26.59 2.24
N THR A 55 1.94 27.02 1.01
CA THR A 55 0.59 27.44 0.61
C THR A 55 -0.34 26.29 0.23
N LEU A 56 0.21 25.10 -0.06
CA LEU A 56 -0.58 23.93 -0.42
C LEU A 56 -1.30 23.35 0.78
N ASN A 57 -2.57 22.97 0.58
CA ASN A 57 -3.28 22.12 1.53
C ASN A 57 -2.90 20.63 1.33
N TYR A 58 -3.32 19.79 2.28
CA TYR A 58 -3.00 18.36 2.26
C TYR A 58 -3.40 17.64 0.97
N ASN A 59 -4.59 17.92 0.41
CA ASN A 59 -5.06 17.23 -0.79
C ASN A 59 -4.25 17.62 -2.03
N GLU A 60 -3.88 18.90 -2.15
CA GLU A 60 -3.03 19.37 -3.23
C GLU A 60 -1.62 18.79 -3.13
N LEU A 61 -1.08 18.70 -1.91
CA LEU A 61 0.21 18.06 -1.66
C LEU A 61 0.17 16.57 -1.99
N LEU A 62 -0.89 15.85 -1.57
CA LEU A 62 -1.07 14.43 -1.84
C LEU A 62 -1.11 14.12 -3.33
N THR A 63 -1.93 14.86 -4.08
CA THR A 63 -2.07 14.66 -5.55
C THR A 63 -0.77 14.89 -6.31
N LYS A 64 0.15 15.71 -5.78
CA LYS A 64 1.48 15.92 -6.34
C LYS A 64 2.47 14.80 -6.04
N ILE A 65 2.41 14.21 -4.84
CA ILE A 65 3.41 13.24 -4.39
C ILE A 65 3.00 11.77 -4.58
N GLU A 66 1.70 11.47 -4.61
CA GLU A 66 1.19 10.10 -4.54
C GLU A 66 1.67 9.24 -5.72
N GLY A 67 1.58 9.78 -6.95
CA GLY A 67 2.00 9.05 -8.15
C GLY A 67 3.49 8.67 -8.13
N GLU A 68 4.35 9.59 -7.70
CA GLU A 68 5.79 9.33 -7.60
C GLU A 68 6.10 8.39 -6.43
N ALA A 69 5.43 8.54 -5.29
CA ALA A 69 5.56 7.64 -4.15
C ALA A 69 5.20 6.19 -4.53
N LEU A 70 4.14 5.97 -5.31
CA LEU A 70 3.77 4.64 -5.81
C LEU A 70 4.83 4.06 -6.76
N ASN A 71 5.45 4.89 -7.60
CA ASN A 71 6.50 4.46 -8.52
C ASN A 71 7.85 4.16 -7.83
N LEU A 72 8.08 4.73 -6.64
CA LEU A 72 9.31 4.51 -5.87
C LEU A 72 9.35 3.14 -5.17
N VAL A 73 8.22 2.46 -5.04
CA VAL A 73 8.18 1.12 -4.44
C VAL A 73 8.93 0.15 -5.34
N SER A 74 9.90 -0.57 -4.78
CA SER A 74 10.67 -1.54 -5.58
C SER A 74 9.78 -2.67 -6.13
N SER A 75 10.13 -3.18 -7.32
CA SER A 75 9.42 -4.33 -7.91
C SER A 75 9.45 -5.54 -6.98
N SER A 76 10.56 -5.77 -6.27
CA SER A 76 10.69 -6.85 -5.29
C SER A 76 9.71 -6.70 -4.12
N THR A 77 9.62 -5.51 -3.52
CA THR A 77 8.69 -5.26 -2.40
C THR A 77 7.23 -5.41 -2.85
N LYS A 78 6.92 -4.93 -4.06
CA LYS A 78 5.59 -5.08 -4.67
C LYS A 78 5.25 -6.54 -4.94
N GLU A 79 6.16 -7.29 -5.56
CA GLU A 79 5.97 -8.71 -5.88
C GLU A 79 5.83 -9.56 -4.61
N GLU A 80 6.65 -9.33 -3.59
CA GLU A 80 6.57 -10.04 -2.30
C GLU A 80 5.22 -9.80 -1.61
N ALA A 81 4.77 -8.54 -1.56
CA ALA A 81 3.48 -8.19 -0.96
C ALA A 81 2.31 -8.80 -1.74
N LEU A 82 2.35 -8.75 -3.08
CA LEU A 82 1.34 -9.38 -3.93
C LEU A 82 1.32 -10.90 -3.77
N GLN A 83 2.48 -11.53 -3.64
CA GLN A 83 2.59 -12.97 -3.44
C GLN A 83 1.99 -13.39 -2.10
N GLN A 84 2.27 -12.66 -1.02
CA GLN A 84 1.64 -12.91 0.28
C GLN A 84 0.13 -12.75 0.23
N ILE A 85 -0.37 -11.69 -0.40
CA ILE A 85 -1.81 -11.50 -0.61
C ILE A 85 -2.38 -12.71 -1.35
N ARG A 86 -1.80 -13.12 -2.48
CA ARG A 86 -2.27 -14.28 -3.27
C ARG A 86 -2.30 -15.57 -2.45
N THR A 87 -1.26 -15.84 -1.66
CA THR A 87 -1.20 -17.01 -0.79
C THR A 87 -2.35 -17.02 0.22
N PHE A 88 -2.62 -15.89 0.89
CA PHE A 88 -3.76 -15.82 1.80
C PHE A 88 -5.11 -15.92 1.06
N LEU A 89 -5.22 -15.38 -0.15
CA LEU A 89 -6.44 -15.52 -0.95
C LEU A 89 -6.68 -16.97 -1.37
N SER A 90 -5.64 -17.73 -1.73
CA SER A 90 -5.78 -19.15 -2.08
C SER A 90 -6.22 -20.03 -0.91
N GLU A 91 -6.02 -19.59 0.34
CA GLU A 91 -6.55 -20.27 1.52
C GLU A 91 -8.04 -19.98 1.76
N ILE A 92 -8.57 -18.90 1.18
CA ILE A 92 -9.93 -18.40 1.40
C ILE A 92 -10.87 -18.78 0.26
N VAL A 93 -10.35 -18.80 -0.96
CA VAL A 93 -11.13 -18.96 -2.18
C VAL A 93 -10.74 -20.27 -2.85
N GLU A 94 -11.66 -21.23 -2.93
CA GLU A 94 -11.49 -22.40 -3.79
C GLU A 94 -11.48 -21.94 -5.24
N THR A 95 -10.36 -22.14 -5.93
CA THR A 95 -10.25 -21.97 -7.37
C THR A 95 -10.38 -23.34 -8.03
N GLU A 96 -11.52 -23.60 -8.67
CA GLU A 96 -11.67 -24.71 -9.64
C GLU A 96 -10.87 -24.44 -10.92
#